data_AF-A0AAX3YQ41-F1
#
_entry.id   AF-A0AAX3YQ41-F1
#
_cell.length_a   1.000
_cell.length_b   1.000
_cell.length_c   1.000
_cell.angle_alpha   90.00
_cell.angle_beta   90.00
_cell.angle_gamma   90.00
#
_symmetry.space_group_name_H-M   'P 1'
#
loop_
_entity.id
_entity.type
_entity.pdbx_description
1 polymer ?
#
loop_
_entity_poly.entity_id
_entity_poly.type
_entity_poly.pdbx_seq_one_letter_code
_entity_poly.pdbx_strand_id
1 'polypeptide(L)'
;MNSYEPIDDLDPHAPPGGVLILLSVAGQHKLLQQPLPVPEAEADAWARAAFGPWAEHAYHQGPRGELRSKRTQALFYAVYLDHNRQPRANPDHTFPHQPLAEKTVSVG
;
A
#
# COMPACT_ATOMS: atom_id res chain seq x y z
N MET A 1 10.91 -26.44 1.96
CA MET A 1 11.31 -25.41 2.93
C MET A 1 11.55 -24.17 2.08
N ASN A 2 10.55 -23.31 1.94
CA ASN A 2 10.64 -22.17 1.02
C ASN A 2 11.55 -21.12 1.67
N SER A 3 12.72 -20.92 1.06
CA SER A 3 13.62 -19.82 1.37
C SER A 3 12.87 -18.52 1.10
N TYR A 4 12.65 -17.73 2.15
CA TYR A 4 12.23 -16.36 2.01
C TYR A 4 13.48 -15.59 1.56
N GLU A 5 13.61 -15.32 0.27
CA GLU A 5 14.59 -14.34 -0.21
C GLU A 5 14.15 -12.98 0.35
N PRO A 6 14.97 -12.29 1.16
CA PRO A 6 14.64 -10.94 1.57
C PRO A 6 14.54 -10.09 0.31
N ILE A 7 13.41 -9.39 0.17
CA ILE A 7 13.20 -8.46 -0.94
C ILE A 7 14.14 -7.27 -0.68
N ASP A 8 15.36 -7.37 -1.18
CA ASP A 8 16.37 -6.28 -1.17
C ASP A 8 15.98 -5.12 -2.11
N ASP A 9 14.80 -5.18 -2.75
CA ASP A 9 14.17 -4.06 -3.50
C ASP A 9 13.37 -3.10 -2.58
N LEU A 10 13.53 -3.20 -1.27
CA LEU A 10 13.02 -2.20 -0.34
C LEU A 10 13.88 -0.94 -0.44
N ASP A 11 13.41 0.01 -1.26
CA ASP A 11 13.73 1.44 -1.23
C ASP A 11 15.18 1.80 -0.78
N PRO A 12 16.09 2.18 -1.70
CA PRO A 12 17.47 2.52 -1.38
C PRO A 12 17.62 3.72 -0.43
N HIS A 13 16.52 4.42 -0.11
CA HIS A 13 16.47 5.53 0.84
C HIS A 13 15.86 5.16 2.20
N ALA A 14 15.53 3.88 2.45
CA ALA A 14 15.20 3.40 3.78
C ALA A 14 16.40 3.62 4.71
N PRO A 15 16.30 4.48 5.74
CA PRO A 15 17.42 4.70 6.64
C PRO A 15 17.72 3.40 7.40
N PRO A 16 19.00 3.13 7.74
CA PRO A 16 19.38 1.90 8.42
C PRO A 16 18.55 1.73 9.69
N GLY A 17 17.74 0.66 9.73
CA GLY A 17 16.89 0.29 10.86
C GLY A 17 15.39 0.62 10.71
N GLY A 18 14.96 1.34 9.68
CA GLY A 18 13.52 1.55 9.40
C GLY A 18 12.83 0.33 8.77
N VAL A 19 11.50 0.32 8.76
CA VAL A 19 10.68 -0.72 8.12
C VAL A 19 9.65 -0.09 7.20
N LEU A 20 9.53 -0.59 5.98
CA LEU A 20 8.43 -0.28 5.08
C LEU A 20 7.42 -1.43 5.11
N ILE A 21 6.17 -1.11 5.42
CA ILE A 21 5.05 -2.04 5.34
C ILE A 21 4.27 -1.72 4.06
N LEU A 22 4.21 -2.70 3.15
CA LEU A 22 3.42 -2.62 1.92
C LEU A 22 2.14 -3.45 2.06
N LEU A 23 1.02 -2.87 1.63
CA LEU A 23 -0.28 -3.52 1.54
C LEU A 23 -0.81 -3.38 0.12
N SER A 24 -1.31 -4.47 -0.44
CA SER A 24 -2.07 -4.46 -1.69
C SER A 24 -3.49 -4.94 -1.44
N VAL A 25 -4.48 -4.21 -1.93
CA VAL A 25 -5.90 -4.59 -1.87
C VAL A 25 -6.38 -4.92 -3.27
N ALA A 26 -6.86 -6.14 -3.48
CA ALA A 26 -7.28 -6.66 -4.78
C ALA A 26 -8.58 -7.46 -4.67
N GLY A 27 -9.39 -7.40 -5.72
CA GLY A 27 -10.65 -8.13 -5.83
C GLY A 27 -10.42 -9.43 -6.58
N GLN A 28 -11.14 -10.48 -6.18
CA GLN A 28 -11.11 -11.76 -6.87
C GLN A 28 -12.51 -12.34 -6.97
N HIS A 29 -12.90 -12.74 -8.18
CA HIS A 29 -14.15 -13.44 -8.39
C HIS A 29 -14.09 -14.82 -7.72
N LYS A 30 -14.99 -15.09 -6.77
CA LYS A 30 -14.96 -16.33 -5.96
C LYS A 30 -15.02 -17.62 -6.78
N LEU A 31 -15.89 -17.68 -7.81
CA LEU A 31 -16.05 -18.91 -8.62
C LEU A 31 -14.98 -19.02 -9.73
N LEU A 32 -14.80 -17.95 -10.51
CA LEU A 32 -13.90 -17.93 -11.65
C LEU A 32 -12.42 -17.74 -11.28
N GLN A 33 -12.12 -17.36 -10.04
CA GLN A 33 -10.77 -17.08 -9.54
C GLN A 33 -10.04 -16.02 -10.39
N GLN A 34 -10.80 -15.12 -11.02
CA GLN A 34 -10.27 -14.05 -11.86
C GLN A 34 -10.12 -12.76 -11.06
N PRO A 35 -9.06 -11.97 -11.30
CA PRO A 35 -8.93 -10.64 -10.72
C PRO A 35 -10.11 -9.73 -11.11
N LEU A 36 -10.55 -8.92 -10.16
CA LEU A 36 -11.61 -7.94 -10.32
C LEU A 36 -11.18 -6.57 -9.78
N PRO A 37 -11.78 -5.49 -10.29
CA PRO A 37 -11.55 -4.16 -9.75
C PRO A 37 -12.08 -4.08 -8.33
N VAL A 38 -11.34 -3.42 -7.46
CA VAL A 38 -11.86 -2.98 -6.16
C VAL A 38 -12.21 -1.51 -6.26
N PRO A 39 -13.41 -1.08 -5.81
CA PRO A 39 -13.70 0.32 -5.64
C PRO A 39 -12.66 0.98 -4.71
N GLU A 40 -12.12 2.13 -5.09
CA GLU A 40 -11.09 2.80 -4.29
C GLU A 40 -11.51 3.02 -2.83
N ALA A 41 -12.75 3.46 -2.59
CA ALA A 41 -13.25 3.69 -1.24
C ALA A 41 -13.26 2.42 -0.37
N GLU A 42 -13.53 1.26 -0.97
CA GLU A 42 -13.49 -0.02 -0.25
C GLU A 42 -12.06 -0.44 0.03
N ALA A 43 -11.15 -0.26 -0.93
CA ALA A 43 -9.74 -0.53 -0.72
C ALA A 43 -9.13 0.38 0.36
N ASP A 44 -9.51 1.66 0.39
CA ASP A 44 -9.09 2.62 1.39
C ASP A 44 -9.57 2.21 2.79
N ALA A 45 -10.82 1.72 2.91
CA ALA A 45 -11.36 1.23 4.16
C ALA A 45 -10.61 -0.02 4.66
N TRP A 46 -10.31 -0.97 3.78
CA TRP A 46 -9.49 -2.13 4.11
C TRP A 46 -8.07 -1.74 4.52
N ALA A 47 -7.46 -0.78 3.83
CA ALA A 47 -6.14 -0.28 4.18
C ALA A 47 -6.13 0.37 5.57
N ARG A 48 -7.10 1.25 5.88
CA ARG A 48 -7.26 1.86 7.20
C ARG A 48 -7.42 0.79 8.29
N ALA A 49 -8.24 -0.23 8.05
CA ALA A 49 -8.45 -1.32 9.00
C ALA A 49 -7.19 -2.17 9.23
N ALA A 50 -6.44 -2.48 8.15
CA ALA A 50 -5.23 -3.28 8.23
C ALA A 50 -4.06 -2.57 8.92
N PHE A 51 -3.87 -1.27 8.65
CA PHE A 51 -2.83 -0.47 9.30
C PHE A 51 -3.19 -0.05 10.73
N GLY A 52 -4.49 -0.01 11.07
CA GLY A 52 -4.96 0.28 12.41
C GLY A 52 -4.45 1.64 12.92
N PRO A 53 -3.70 1.68 14.04
CA PRO A 53 -3.17 2.93 14.60
C PRO A 53 -2.29 3.75 13.64
N TRP A 54 -1.74 3.12 12.61
CA TRP A 54 -0.87 3.79 11.63
C TRP A 54 -1.61 4.29 10.40
N ALA A 55 -2.92 4.13 10.32
CA ALA A 55 -3.71 4.49 9.14
C ALA A 55 -3.56 5.96 8.72
N GLU A 56 -3.44 6.88 9.69
CA GLU A 56 -3.24 8.31 9.43
C GLU A 56 -1.86 8.64 8.83
N HIS A 57 -0.91 7.71 8.95
CA HIS A 57 0.44 7.81 8.38
C HIS A 57 0.60 6.94 7.12
N ALA A 58 -0.49 6.32 6.67
CA ALA A 58 -0.47 5.50 5.47
C ALA A 58 -0.54 6.38 4.21
N TYR A 59 0.11 5.92 3.16
CA TYR A 59 0.15 6.56 1.86
C TYR A 59 -0.53 5.66 0.83
N HIS A 60 -1.46 6.22 0.06
CA HIS A 60 -1.94 5.61 -1.16
C HIS A 60 -0.88 5.80 -2.25
N GLN A 61 -0.37 4.69 -2.79
CA GLN A 61 0.64 4.67 -3.85
C GLN A 61 0.03 4.56 -5.26
N GLY A 62 -1.30 4.42 -5.35
CA GLY A 62 -2.00 4.16 -6.61
C GLY A 62 -1.70 2.76 -7.17
N PRO A 63 -2.14 2.49 -8.41
CA PRO A 63 -1.80 1.24 -9.10
C PRO A 63 -0.31 1.24 -9.52
N ARG A 64 0.48 0.24 -9.10
CA ARG A 64 1.89 0.10 -9.54
C ARG A 64 1.96 -0.34 -11.01
N GLY A 65 2.62 0.48 -11.83
CA GLY A 65 2.71 0.34 -13.28
C GLY A 65 3.77 -0.67 -13.74
N GLU A 66 3.35 -1.92 -13.90
CA GLU A 66 3.72 -2.85 -14.99
C GLU A 66 2.56 -3.83 -15.26
N LEU A 67 1.60 -3.90 -14.33
CA LEU A 67 0.29 -4.53 -14.50
C LEU A 67 -0.66 -3.64 -15.31
N ARG A 68 -0.16 -2.99 -16.38
CA ARG A 68 -0.97 -2.34 -17.42
C ARG A 68 -1.73 -3.33 -18.31
N SER A 69 -1.54 -4.62 -18.09
CA SER A 69 -2.56 -5.58 -18.51
C SER A 69 -3.82 -5.25 -17.71
N LYS A 70 -4.99 -5.16 -18.36
CA LYS A 70 -6.29 -4.86 -17.73
C LYS A 70 -6.72 -5.85 -16.61
N ARG A 71 -5.82 -6.69 -16.12
CA ARG A 71 -6.04 -7.87 -15.28
C ARG A 71 -5.54 -7.72 -13.84
N THR A 72 -4.98 -6.59 -13.42
CA THR A 72 -4.55 -6.46 -12.02
C THR A 72 -4.84 -5.05 -11.50
N GLN A 73 -6.01 -4.91 -10.90
CA GLN A 73 -6.55 -3.67 -10.32
C GLN A 73 -6.31 -3.64 -8.81
N ALA A 74 -5.12 -4.05 -8.38
CA ALA A 74 -4.74 -3.94 -6.99
C ALA A 74 -4.36 -2.49 -6.68
N LEU A 75 -4.84 -1.98 -5.55
CA LEU A 75 -4.45 -0.67 -5.02
C LEU A 75 -3.39 -0.89 -3.94
N PHE A 76 -2.32 -0.10 -4.01
CA PHE A 76 -1.16 -0.26 -3.15
C PHE A 76 -1.09 0.86 -2.12
N TYR A 77 -0.72 0.48 -0.91
CA TYR A 77 -0.61 1.35 0.24
C TYR A 77 0.69 1.06 0.98
N ALA A 78 1.20 2.07 1.67
CA ALA A 78 2.45 1.98 2.41
C ALA A 78 2.39 2.72 3.75
N VAL A 79 3.05 2.17 4.76
CA VAL A 79 3.43 2.88 5.99
C VAL A 79 4.93 2.75 6.16
N TYR A 80 5.57 3.87 6.47
CA TYR A 80 7.00 3.94 6.77
C TYR A 80 7.18 4.04 8.28
N LEU A 81 7.98 3.15 8.84
CA LEU A 81 8.34 3.14 10.24
C LEU A 81 9.81 3.48 10.41
N ASP A 82 10.12 4.26 11.44
CA ASP A 82 11.49 4.50 11.86
C ASP A 82 12.08 3.30 12.63
N HIS A 83 13.32 3.44 13.10
CA HIS A 83 14.03 2.42 13.87
C HIS A 83 13.39 2.10 15.22
N ASN A 84 12.51 2.98 15.73
CA ASN A 84 11.74 2.78 16.95
C ASN A 84 10.34 2.22 16.66
N ARG A 85 10.07 1.80 15.41
CA ARG A 85 8.77 1.35 14.92
C ARG A 85 7.67 2.40 15.06
N GLN A 86 8.05 3.67 15.05
CA GLN A 86 7.10 4.79 15.02
C GLN A 86 6.82 5.20 13.58
N PRO A 87 5.57 5.58 13.24
CA PRO A 87 5.26 6.10 11.92
C PRO A 87 6.06 7.35 11.62
N ARG A 88 6.55 7.43 10.39
CA ARG A 88 7.25 8.61 9.88
C ARG A 88 6.70 9.02 8.53
N ALA A 89 6.98 10.25 8.16
CA ALA A 89 6.71 10.70 6.81
C ALA A 89 7.50 9.85 5.80
N ASN A 90 6.88 9.65 4.64
CA ASN A 90 7.50 9.00 3.50
C ASN A 90 8.86 9.68 3.20
N PRO A 91 9.98 8.95 3.25
CA PRO A 91 11.31 9.49 2.99
C PRO A 91 11.52 9.88 1.52
N ASP A 92 10.74 9.32 0.59
CA ASP A 92 11.03 9.36 -0.83
C ASP A 92 9.92 10.11 -1.61
N HIS A 93 10.21 11.34 -2.02
CA HIS A 93 9.27 12.19 -2.78
C HIS A 93 9.06 11.73 -4.24
N THR A 94 9.64 10.58 -4.61
CA THR A 94 9.85 10.11 -5.97
C THR A 94 8.59 9.52 -6.61
N PHE A 95 7.63 9.07 -5.82
CA PHE A 95 6.30 8.67 -6.30
C PHE A 95 5.22 9.59 -5.75
N PRO A 96 4.15 9.87 -6.53
CA PRO A 96 3.02 10.69 -6.08
C PRO A 96 2.22 9.91 -5.02
N HIS A 97 2.67 9.99 -3.78
CA HIS A 97 2.01 9.40 -2.62
C HIS A 97 0.98 10.39 -2.08
N GLN A 98 -0.30 9.99 -2.06
CA GLN A 98 -1.34 10.77 -1.40
C GLN A 98 -1.51 10.26 0.03
N PRO A 99 -1.40 11.12 1.07
CA PRO A 99 -1.73 10.72 2.44
C PRO A 99 -3.16 10.18 2.51
N LEU A 100 -3.34 9.00 3.08
CA LEU A 100 -4.65 8.37 3.19
C LEU A 100 -5.61 9.19 4.06
N ALA A 101 -5.06 9.93 5.04
CA ALA A 101 -5.75 10.88 5.90
C ALA A 101 -6.45 12.01 5.12
N GLU A 102 -5.83 12.49 4.04
CA GLU A 102 -6.32 13.62 3.23
C GLU A 102 -7.36 13.20 2.18
N LYS A 103 -7.52 11.89 1.96
CA LYS A 103 -8.55 11.33 1.10
C LYS A 103 -9.86 11.25 1.87
N THR A 104 -10.41 12.42 2.19
CA THR A 104 -11.73 12.55 2.82
C THR A 104 -12.76 11.97 1.84
N VAL A 105 -13.61 11.07 2.33
CA VAL A 105 -14.70 10.50 1.54
C VAL A 105 -15.64 11.63 1.11
N SER A 106 -15.47 12.14 -0.12
CA SER A 106 -16.53 12.89 -0.79
C SER A 106 -17.64 11.92 -1.11
N VAL A 107 -18.57 11.73 -0.16
CA VAL A 107 -19.90 11.24 -0.48
C VAL A 107 -20.63 12.41 -1.13
N GLY A 108 -20.70 12.41 -2.46
CA GLY A 108 -21.44 13.36 -3.28
C GLY A 108 -21.91 12.68 -4.55
#